data_AF-A0A078FXS2-F1
#
_entry.id   AF-A0A078FXS2-F1
#
_cell.length_a   1.000
_cell.length_b   1.000
_cell.length_c   1.000
_cell.angle_alpha   90.00
_cell.angle_beta   90.00
_cell.angle_gamma   90.00
#
_symmetry.space_group_name_H-M   'P 1'
#
loop_
_entity.id
_entity.type
_entity.pdbx_description
1 polymer ?
#
loop_
_entity_poly.entity_id
_entity_poly.type
_entity_poly.pdbx_seq_one_letter_code
_entity_poly.pdbx_strand_id
1 'polypeptide(L)' 'MSMFPSFQLLELNIISAQELAPVSRKMKTYAVAWVHSQRKLTTRVDYTGGANPTWNDNRNLHLALVP' A
#
# COMPACT_ATOMS: atom_id res chain seq x y z
N MET A 1 -5.24 -16.31 -31.53
CA MET A 1 -4.57 -15.02 -31.22
C MET A 1 -5.20 -14.48 -29.95
N SER A 2 -4.52 -14.54 -28.80
CA SER A 2 -5.03 -13.88 -27.58
C SER A 2 -4.86 -12.37 -27.76
N MET A 3 -5.98 -11.65 -27.81
CA MET A 3 -6.03 -10.22 -28.11
C MET A 3 -5.80 -9.34 -26.88
N PHE A 4 -5.37 -9.93 -25.75
CA PHE A 4 -5.09 -9.21 -24.52
C PHE A 4 -3.59 -9.34 -24.19
N PRO A 5 -2.91 -8.25 -23.82
CA PRO A 5 -1.58 -8.37 -23.25
C PRO A 5 -1.68 -9.21 -21.98
N SER A 6 -0.84 -10.25 -21.88
CA SER A 6 -0.62 -10.97 -20.64
C SER A 6 -0.09 -9.98 -19.60
N PHE A 7 -0.92 -9.59 -18.64
CA PHE A 7 -0.47 -8.83 -17.49
C PHE A 7 -0.25 -9.78 -16.32
N GLN A 8 0.79 -9.52 -15.54
CA GLN A 8 0.99 -10.19 -14.27
C GLN A 8 0.44 -9.27 -13.17
N LEU A 9 -0.21 -9.85 -12.16
CA LEU A 9 -0.76 -9.10 -11.04
C LEU A 9 0.08 -9.38 -9.80
N LEU A 10 0.59 -8.33 -9.16
CA LEU A 10 1.25 -8.43 -7.87
C LEU A 10 0.25 -8.05 -6.77
N GLU A 11 -0.08 -9.01 -5.93
CA GLU A 11 -0.89 -8.79 -4.73
C GLU A 11 0.03 -8.49 -3.54
N LEU A 12 -0.17 -7.33 -2.91
CA LEU A 12 0.57 -6.92 -1.72
C LEU A 12 -0.38 -6.79 -0.54
N ASN A 13 -0.07 -7.52 0.53
CA ASN A 13 -0.70 -7.33 1.83
C ASN A 13 0.23 -6.49 2.72
N ILE A 14 -0.16 -5.24 2.98
CA ILE A 14 0.56 -4.35 3.89
C ILE A 14 -0.13 -4.39 5.25
N ILE A 15 0.51 -5.03 6.23
CA ILE A 15 -0.08 -5.33 7.53
C ILE A 15 0.13 -4.18 8.52
N SER A 16 1.38 -3.74 8.71
CA SER A 16 1.76 -2.75 9.73
C SER A 16 3.14 -2.15 9.47
N ALA A 17 3.49 -1.12 10.24
CA ALA A 17 4.86 -0.64 10.41
C ALA A 17 5.17 -0.46 11.91
N GLN A 18 6.45 -0.36 12.25
CA GLN A 18 6.92 -0.29 13.64
C GLN A 18 7.98 0.81 13.78
N GLU A 19 7.97 1.48 14.93
CA GLU A 19 8.99 2.44 15.35
C GLU A 19 9.29 3.55 14.34
N LEU A 20 8.26 4.02 13.62
CA LEU A 20 8.42 5.16 12.71
C LEU A 20 8.85 6.40 13.48
N ALA A 21 9.76 7.18 12.90
CA ALA A 21 10.20 8.43 13.48
C ALA A 21 9.00 9.36 13.76
N PRO A 22 8.84 9.87 14.99
CA PRO A 22 7.70 10.71 15.33
C PRO A 22 7.84 12.08 14.65
N VAL A 23 6.95 12.38 13.72
CA VAL A 23 6.93 13.66 13.00
C VAL A 23 5.89 14.65 13.57
N SER A 24 4.96 14.17 14.39
CA SER A 24 3.96 15.00 15.07
C SER A 24 3.31 14.25 16.24
N ARG A 25 2.60 14.96 17.13
CA ARG A 25 1.85 14.36 18.23
C ARG A 25 0.65 13.50 17.77
N LYS A 26 0.08 13.79 16.60
CA LYS A 26 -1.05 13.07 16.00
C LYS A 26 -0.69 12.67 14.57
N MET A 27 -0.01 11.55 14.43
CA MET A 27 0.35 11.01 13.13
C MET A 27 -0.88 10.40 12.43
N LYS A 28 -0.96 10.63 11.13
CA LYS A 28 -1.96 10.05 10.22
C LYS A 28 -1.19 9.21 9.21
N THR A 29 -1.03 7.93 9.51
CA THR A 29 -0.03 7.12 8.83
C THR A 29 -0.70 6.23 7.78
N TYR A 30 -0.15 6.21 6.57
CA TYR A 30 -0.61 5.38 5.46
C TYR A 30 0.60 4.93 4.65
N ALA A 31 0.49 3.78 3.99
CA ALA A 31 1.49 3.27 3.08
C ALA A 31 1.10 3.57 1.63
N VAL A 32 2.11 3.76 0.78
CA VAL A 32 1.94 3.93 -0.66
C VAL A 32 2.83 2.90 -1.35
N ALA A 33 2.27 2.15 -2.30
CA ALA A 33 3.00 1.17 -3.08
C ALA A 33 2.73 1.40 -4.58
N TRP A 34 3.77 1.26 -5.39
CA TRP A 34 3.67 1.34 -6.85
C TRP A 34 4.80 0.55 -7.50
N VAL A 35 4.49 -0.09 -8.63
CA VAL A 35 5.51 -0.63 -9.55
C VAL A 35 5.71 0.34 -10.70
N HIS A 36 4.62 0.82 -11.29
CA HIS A 36 4.64 1.86 -12.31
C HIS A 36 4.40 3.24 -11.68
N SER A 37 5.22 4.23 -12.02
CA SER A 37 5.19 5.58 -11.41
C SER A 37 3.83 6.29 -11.48
N GLN A 38 3.03 5.97 -12.51
CA GLN A 38 1.68 6.52 -12.71
C GLN A 38 0.56 5.75 -11.98
N ARG A 39 0.85 4.60 -11.36
CA ARG A 39 -0.16 3.73 -10.72
C ARG A 39 0.19 3.49 -9.27
N LYS A 40 -0.04 4.51 -8.44
CA LYS A 40 0.13 4.44 -6.99
C LYS A 40 -1.14 3.91 -6.33
N LEU A 41 -0.97 2.96 -5.43
CA LEU A 41 -2.01 2.51 -4.51
C LEU A 41 -1.65 2.92 -3.09
N THR A 42 -2.67 3.16 -2.28
CA THR A 42 -2.51 3.59 -0.89
C THR A 42 -3.32 2.71 0.04
N THR A 43 -2.80 2.46 1.24
CA THR A 43 -3.63 1.91 2.33
C THR A 43 -4.60 2.97 2.84
N ARG A 44 -5.54 2.56 3.69
CA ARG A 44 -6.30 3.50 4.52
C ARG A 44 -5.37 4.19 5.51
N VAL A 45 -5.80 5.34 5.99
CA VAL A 45 -5.07 6.09 7.02
C VAL A 45 -5.35 5.44 8.39
N ASP A 46 -4.28 5.07 9.09
CA ASP A 46 -4.34 4.79 10.52
C ASP A 46 -4.17 6.10 11.30
N TYR A 47 -5.20 6.44 12.07
CA TYR A 47 -5.26 7.64 12.91
C TYR A 47 -4.80 7.38 14.35
N THR A 48 -4.55 6.12 14.70
CA THR A 48 -4.41 5.65 16.09
C THR A 48 -3.05 5.06 16.38
N GLY A 49 -2.49 4.23 15.49
CA GLY A 49 -1.24 3.51 15.74
C GLY A 49 0.00 4.41 15.79
N GLY A 50 -0.09 5.63 15.28
CA GLY A 50 0.98 6.62 15.38
C GLY A 50 2.27 6.16 14.71
N ALA A 51 3.31 5.95 15.51
CA ALA A 51 4.59 5.39 15.08
C ALA A 51 4.54 3.88 14.78
N ASN A 52 3.49 3.19 15.23
CA ASN A 52 3.29 1.74 15.04
C ASN A 52 1.93 1.47 14.36
N PRO A 53 1.73 1.93 13.11
CA PRO A 53 0.44 1.82 12.45
C PRO A 53 0.09 0.39 12.04
N THR A 54 -1.22 0.09 12.01
CA THR A 54 -1.76 -1.16 11.45
C THR A 54 -2.77 -0.86 10.33
N TRP A 55 -2.60 -1.48 9.17
CA TRP A 55 -3.43 -1.26 7.97
C TRP A 55 -4.14 -2.50 7.46
N ASN A 56 -4.03 -3.63 8.17
CA ASN A 56 -4.58 -4.95 7.84
C ASN A 56 -6.13 -4.99 7.76
N ASP A 57 -6.72 -4.05 7.02
CA ASP A 57 -8.06 -4.10 6.52
C ASP A 57 -8.05 -5.11 5.36
N ASN A 58 -9.12 -5.91 5.25
CA ASN A 58 -9.28 -7.04 4.33
C ASN A 58 -9.19 -6.72 2.81
N ARG A 59 -8.55 -5.62 2.41
CA ARG A 59 -8.31 -5.20 1.03
C ARG A 59 -6.80 -5.20 0.74
N ASN A 60 -6.36 -6.21 0.02
CA ASN A 60 -5.00 -6.25 -0.53
C ASN A 60 -4.82 -5.21 -1.65
N LEU A 61 -3.61 -4.69 -1.78
CA LEU A 61 -3.24 -3.79 -2.88
C LEU A 61 -2.91 -4.62 -4.12
N HIS A 62 -3.54 -4.30 -5.24
CA HIS A 62 -3.40 -5.06 -6.49
C HIS A 62 -2.64 -4.22 -7.52
N LEU A 63 -1.34 -4.46 -7.65
CA LEU A 63 -0.48 -3.72 -8.58
C LEU A 63 -0.38 -4.48 -9.90
N ALA A 64 -0.86 -3.88 -10.98
CA ALA A 64 -0.66 -4.42 -12.31
C ALA A 64 0.82 -4.26 -12.73
N LEU A 65 1.47 -5.38 -13.03
CA LEU A 65 2.77 -5.42 -13.68
C LEU A 65 2.49 -5.31 -15.18
N VAL A 66 2.68 -4.10 -15.71
CA VAL A 66 2.65 -3.88 -17.15
C VAL A 66 4.02 -4.33 -17.69
N PRO A 67 4.07 -5.16 -18.74
CA PRO A 67 5.32 -5.52 -19.40
C PRO A 67 6.01 -4.31 -20.05
#